data_AF-A0A3B9VK78-F1
#
_entry.id   AF-A0A3B9VK78-F1
#
_cell.length_a   1.000
_cell.length_b   1.000
_cell.length_c   1.000
_cell.angle_alpha   90.00
_cell.angle_beta   90.00
_cell.angle_gamma   90.00
#
_symmetry.space_group_name_H-M   'P 1'
#
loop_
_entity.id
_entity.type
_entity.pdbx_description
1 polymer ?
#
loop_
_entity_poly.entity_id
_entity_poly.type
_entity_poly.pdbx_seq_one_letter_code
_entity_poly.pdbx_strand_id
1 'polypeptide(L)'
;ELDAWFERVAKESNQNTWLCEVKVDGLAINLLYEQSKLVRALTRGNGVTGEDVTLNIKTIREIPHQLIGDKLPQRVEIRGEVFFPLSKFAQLNDELEEAGKAIFANPRNAAAGSLRQKDPRVTASRPLS
;
A
#
# COMPACT_ATOMS: atom_id res chain seq x y z
N GLU A 1 4.03 -25.55 10.58
CA GLU A 1 3.74 -25.12 9.19
C GLU A 1 4.95 -24.52 8.49
N LEU A 2 5.64 -23.55 9.12
CA LEU A 2 6.85 -22.94 8.56
C LEU A 2 7.97 -23.97 8.32
N ASP A 3 8.26 -24.83 9.30
CA ASP A 3 9.28 -25.89 9.15
C ASP A 3 8.95 -26.82 7.98
N ALA A 4 7.68 -27.23 7.87
CA ALA A 4 7.22 -28.05 6.75
C ALA A 4 7.36 -27.33 5.39
N TRP A 5 7.26 -25.99 5.35
CA TRP A 5 7.56 -25.22 4.13
C TRP A 5 9.06 -25.21 3.83
N PHE A 6 9.93 -25.01 4.82
CA PHE A 6 11.38 -25.10 4.64
C PHE A 6 11.81 -26.49 4.15
N GLU A 7 11.24 -27.56 4.69
CA GLU A 7 11.49 -28.93 4.23
C GLU A 7 11.08 -29.16 2.77
N ARG A 8 10.01 -28.50 2.29
CA ARG A 8 9.62 -28.56 0.88
C ARG A 8 10.60 -27.82 -0.01
N VAL A 9 11.00 -26.60 0.36
CA VAL A 9 11.95 -25.82 -0.45
C VAL A 9 13.33 -26.49 -0.50
N ALA A 10 13.77 -27.10 0.61
CA ALA A 10 15.04 -27.82 0.67
C ALA A 10 15.10 -29.06 -0.23
N LYS A 11 13.96 -29.60 -0.69
CA LYS A 11 13.92 -30.70 -1.67
C LYS A 11 14.16 -30.20 -3.10
N GLU A 12 13.91 -28.92 -3.38
CA GLU A 12 14.05 -28.31 -4.70
C GLU A 12 15.40 -27.59 -4.87
N SER A 13 15.93 -27.00 -3.80
CA SER A 13 17.22 -26.31 -3.79
C SER A 13 17.94 -26.44 -2.46
N ASN A 14 19.23 -26.75 -2.50
CA ASN A 14 20.07 -26.94 -1.31
C ASN A 14 20.87 -25.68 -0.95
N GLN A 15 20.76 -24.61 -1.74
CA GLN A 15 21.43 -23.33 -1.50
C GLN A 15 20.38 -22.21 -1.53
N ASN A 16 19.84 -21.87 -0.36
CA ASN A 16 18.80 -20.86 -0.23
C ASN A 16 19.25 -19.73 0.70
N THR A 17 18.96 -18.50 0.31
CA THR A 17 19.04 -17.31 1.16
C THR A 17 17.65 -16.73 1.34
N TRP A 18 17.36 -16.22 2.53
CA TRP A 18 16.02 -15.74 2.89
C TRP A 18 16.01 -14.24 3.07
N LEU A 19 15.08 -13.57 2.40
CA LEU A 19 14.71 -12.20 2.69
C LEU A 19 13.49 -12.21 3.62
N CYS A 20 13.64 -11.65 4.80
CA CYS A 20 12.56 -11.53 5.78
C CYS A 20 12.11 -10.07 5.86
N GLU A 21 10.83 -9.84 5.57
CA GLU A 21 10.21 -8.51 5.61
C GLU A 21 9.05 -8.50 6.60
N VAL A 22 8.75 -7.32 7.14
CA VAL A 22 7.57 -7.13 7.99
C VAL A 22 6.32 -7.24 7.15
N LYS A 23 5.35 -8.05 7.61
CA LYS A 23 4.03 -8.10 7.02
C LYS A 23 3.20 -6.90 7.50
N VAL A 24 3.28 -5.79 6.77
CA VAL A 24 2.47 -4.58 7.01
C VAL A 24 0.97 -4.92 6.89
N ASP A 25 0.16 -4.34 7.78
CA ASP A 25 -1.29 -4.56 7.81
C ASP A 25 -2.06 -3.33 7.32
N GLY A 26 -2.19 -3.23 6.00
CA GLY A 26 -2.89 -2.17 5.30
C GLY A 26 -3.55 -2.71 4.03
N LEU A 27 -3.38 -2.00 2.92
CA LEU A 27 -3.98 -2.31 1.63
C LEU A 27 -2.89 -2.44 0.56
N ALA A 28 -2.77 -3.65 0.00
CA ALA A 28 -1.91 -3.91 -1.15
C ALA A 28 -2.25 -3.01 -2.36
N ILE A 29 -1.21 -2.37 -2.90
CA ILE A 29 -1.27 -1.47 -4.05
C ILE A 29 -0.25 -1.86 -5.12
N ASN A 30 -0.61 -1.68 -6.38
CA ASN A 30 0.31 -1.80 -7.52
C ASN A 30 0.43 -0.44 -8.19
N LEU A 31 1.67 0.07 -8.28
CA LEU A 31 2.03 1.35 -8.89
C LEU A 31 2.71 1.09 -10.23
N LEU A 32 2.08 1.51 -11.32
CA LEU A 32 2.66 1.42 -12.66
C LEU A 32 3.36 2.74 -12.99
N TYR A 33 4.66 2.63 -13.21
CA TYR A 33 5.48 3.68 -13.76
C TYR A 33 5.84 3.38 -15.21
N GLU A 34 5.65 4.35 -16.09
CA GLU A 34 6.08 4.31 -17.49
C GLU A 34 6.94 5.53 -17.76
N GLN A 35 8.11 5.32 -18.38
CA GLN A 35 9.11 6.37 -18.60
C GLN A 35 9.37 7.18 -17.32
N SER A 36 9.58 6.48 -16.20
CA SER A 36 9.75 7.00 -14.83
C SER A 36 8.53 7.69 -14.20
N LYS A 37 7.42 7.94 -14.90
CA LYS A 37 6.27 8.68 -14.36
C LYS A 37 5.18 7.73 -13.86
N LEU A 38 4.58 8.06 -12.71
CA LEU A 38 3.44 7.33 -12.18
C LEU A 38 2.21 7.55 -13.08
N VAL A 39 1.86 6.52 -13.85
CA VAL A 39 0.74 6.58 -14.80
C VAL A 39 -0.54 5.95 -14.26
N ARG A 40 -0.43 4.95 -13.39
CA ARG A 40 -1.59 4.25 -12.83
C ARG A 40 -1.27 3.66 -11.45
N ALA A 41 -2.26 3.64 -10.57
CA ALA A 41 -2.22 2.89 -9.33
C ALA A 41 -3.50 2.09 -9.13
N LEU A 42 -3.38 0.79 -8.83
CA LEU A 42 -4.50 -0.13 -8.70
C LEU A 42 -4.47 -0.83 -7.34
N THR A 43 -5.64 -0.96 -6.73
CA THR A 43 -5.80 -1.88 -5.59
C THR A 43 -5.58 -3.32 -6.05
N ARG A 44 -5.22 -4.24 -5.14
CA ARG A 44 -5.07 -5.66 -5.50
C ARG A 44 -6.37 -6.30 -6.02
N GLY A 45 -7.53 -5.89 -5.47
CA GLY A 45 -8.81 -6.53 -5.72
C GLY A 45 -8.77 -8.05 -5.53
N ASN A 46 -9.15 -8.79 -6.57
CA ASN A 46 -9.12 -10.26 -6.58
C ASN A 46 -7.79 -10.87 -7.09
N GLY A 47 -6.76 -10.05 -7.28
CA GLY A 47 -5.46 -10.47 -7.83
C GLY A 47 -5.36 -10.39 -9.36
N VAL A 48 -6.50 -10.23 -10.04
CA VAL A 48 -6.58 -10.06 -11.51
C VAL A 48 -7.11 -8.67 -11.86
N THR A 49 -8.20 -8.26 -11.20
CA THR A 49 -8.87 -6.98 -11.39
C THR A 49 -8.88 -6.21 -10.07
N GLY A 50 -8.49 -4.94 -10.15
CA GLY A 50 -8.48 -3.98 -9.06
C GLY A 50 -9.13 -2.66 -9.46
N GLU A 51 -9.31 -1.77 -8.48
CA GLU A 51 -9.86 -0.44 -8.69
C GLU A 51 -8.75 0.58 -8.96
N ASP A 52 -9.01 1.49 -9.89
CA ASP A 52 -8.14 2.63 -10.16
C ASP A 52 -8.26 3.66 -9.04
N VAL A 53 -7.17 3.81 -8.29
CA VAL A 53 -7.02 4.76 -7.18
C VAL A 53 -5.89 5.74 -7.45
N THR A 54 -5.53 5.96 -8.73
CA THR A 54 -4.39 6.78 -9.15
C THR A 54 -4.42 8.18 -8.56
N LEU A 55 -5.58 8.85 -8.59
CA LEU A 55 -5.71 10.21 -8.05
C LEU A 55 -5.51 10.24 -6.54
N ASN A 56 -5.99 9.22 -5.83
CA ASN A 56 -5.87 9.11 -4.38
C ASN A 56 -4.43 8.81 -3.96
N ILE A 57 -3.78 7.88 -4.67
CA ILE A 57 -2.37 7.54 -4.47
C ILE A 57 -1.45 8.75 -4.68
N LYS A 58 -1.73 9.58 -5.70
CA LYS A 58 -0.93 10.80 -5.94
C LYS A 58 -0.97 11.81 -4.79
N THR A 59 -1.87 11.66 -3.83
CA THR A 59 -1.94 12.52 -2.64
C THR A 59 -1.02 12.06 -1.50
N ILE A 60 -0.52 10.82 -1.56
CA ILE A 60 0.38 10.27 -0.54
C ILE A 60 1.79 10.80 -0.80
N ARG A 61 2.35 11.50 0.19
CA ARG A 61 3.61 12.25 0.06
C ARG A 61 4.81 11.36 -0.21
N GLU A 62 4.81 10.16 0.36
CA GLU A 62 5.94 9.22 0.26
C GLU A 62 6.00 8.52 -1.11
N ILE A 63 4.92 8.58 -1.90
CA ILE A 63 4.86 7.97 -3.22
C ILE A 63 5.35 9.00 -4.26
N PRO A 64 6.52 8.78 -4.89
CA PRO A 64 7.04 9.72 -5.87
C PRO A 64 6.19 9.68 -7.14
N HIS A 65 5.87 10.85 -7.71
CA HIS A 65 5.20 10.92 -9.01
C HIS A 65 6.16 10.60 -10.16
N GLN A 66 7.47 10.71 -9.91
CA GLN A 66 8.53 10.36 -10.85
C GLN A 66 9.66 9.63 -10.12
N LEU A 67 10.07 8.48 -10.65
CA LEU A 67 11.24 7.74 -10.16
C LEU A 67 12.53 8.45 -10.57
N ILE A 68 13.53 8.41 -9.69
CA ILE A 68 14.84 9.02 -9.90
C ILE A 68 15.88 7.91 -9.88
N GLY A 69 16.74 7.87 -10.90
CA GLY A 69 17.84 6.91 -11.00
C GLY A 69 18.41 6.81 -12.41
N ASP A 70 19.63 6.28 -12.53
CA ASP A 70 20.38 6.30 -13.80
C ASP A 70 19.91 5.26 -14.83
N LYS A 71 19.34 4.14 -14.36
CA LYS A 71 18.94 2.99 -15.20
C LYS A 71 17.55 2.50 -14.82
N LEU A 72 16.55 3.32 -15.11
CA LEU A 72 15.15 2.96 -14.87
C LEU A 72 14.58 2.15 -16.05
N PRO A 73 13.83 1.06 -15.80
CA PRO A 73 13.09 0.36 -16.84
C PRO A 73 12.11 1.29 -17.56
N GLN A 74 11.82 1.02 -18.83
CA GLN A 74 10.79 1.76 -19.59
C GLN A 74 9.41 1.63 -18.96
N ARG A 75 9.13 0.48 -18.34
CA ARG A 75 7.90 0.16 -17.64
C ARG A 75 8.24 -0.67 -16.40
N VAL A 76 7.74 -0.27 -15.25
CA VAL A 76 7.91 -1.01 -13.99
C VAL A 76 6.63 -0.95 -13.17
N GLU A 77 6.25 -2.09 -12.60
CA GLU A 77 5.17 -2.20 -11.64
C GLU A 77 5.77 -2.43 -10.25
N ILE A 78 5.60 -1.45 -9.36
CA ILE A 78 6.07 -1.52 -7.98
C ILE A 78 4.87 -1.95 -7.13
N ARG A 79 5.04 -3.01 -6.34
CA ARG A 79 4.00 -3.49 -5.43
C ARG A 79 4.39 -3.19 -4.00
N GLY A 80 3.41 -2.77 -3.21
CA GLY A 80 3.60 -2.42 -1.82
C GLY A 80 2.30 -2.43 -1.05
N GLU A 81 2.34 -1.85 0.13
CA GLU A 81 1.23 -1.76 1.07
C GLU A 81 1.04 -0.29 1.44
N VAL A 82 -0.18 0.23 1.29
CA VAL A 82 -0.58 1.54 1.84
C VAL A 82 -1.20 1.29 3.21
N PHE A 83 -0.73 2.00 4.22
CA PHE A 83 -1.17 1.76 5.60
C PHE A 83 -1.29 3.06 6.40
N PHE A 84 -1.85 2.92 7.61
CA PHE A 84 -1.82 3.97 8.61
C PHE A 84 -0.76 3.66 9.66
N PRO A 85 0.18 4.58 9.92
CA PRO A 85 0.97 4.52 11.14
C PRO A 85 0.05 4.52 12.36
N LEU A 86 0.34 3.70 13.37
CA LEU A 86 -0.54 3.50 14.53
C LEU A 86 -0.87 4.80 15.28
N SER A 87 0.12 5.67 15.47
CA SER A 87 -0.07 6.97 16.12
C SER A 87 -0.99 7.89 15.31
N LYS A 88 -0.92 7.84 13.99
CA LYS A 88 -1.74 8.63 13.08
C LYS A 88 -3.16 8.09 12.94
N PHE A 89 -3.32 6.78 13.04
CA PHE A 89 -4.64 6.16 13.16
C PHE A 89 -5.35 6.56 14.46
N ALA A 90 -4.65 6.52 15.59
CA ALA A 90 -5.21 6.95 16.88
C ALA A 90 -5.68 8.40 16.81
N GLN A 91 -4.81 9.31 16.35
CA GLN A 91 -5.16 10.72 16.14
C GLN A 91 -6.40 10.90 15.25
N LEU A 92 -6.49 10.16 14.14
CA LEU A 92 -7.65 10.22 13.26
C LEU A 92 -8.94 9.80 13.96
N ASN A 93 -8.90 8.75 14.78
CA ASN A 93 -10.08 8.31 15.51
C ASN A 93 -10.50 9.32 16.59
N ASP A 94 -9.54 9.92 17.30
CA ASP A 94 -9.81 10.98 18.28
C ASP A 94 -10.54 12.17 17.59
N GLU A 95 -10.04 12.63 16.44
CA GLU A 95 -10.66 13.70 15.64
C GLU A 95 -12.07 13.34 15.15
N LEU A 96 -12.32 12.06 14.82
CA LEU A 96 -13.65 11.59 14.40
C LEU A 96 -14.62 11.54 15.58
N GLU A 97 -14.17 11.07 16.74
CA GLU A 97 -14.96 11.00 17.96
C GLU A 97 -15.36 12.39 18.45
N GLU A 98 -14.42 13.34 18.50
CA GLU A 98 -14.69 14.75 18.84
C GLU A 98 -15.71 15.38 17.89
N ALA A 99 -15.67 15.01 16.61
CA ALA A 99 -16.63 15.47 15.60
C ALA A 99 -17.98 14.71 15.62
N GLY A 100 -18.17 13.76 16.54
CA GLY A 100 -19.38 12.94 16.63
C GLY A 100 -19.59 11.99 15.43
N LYS A 101 -18.51 11.63 14.74
CA LYS A 101 -18.52 10.74 13.56
C LYS A 101 -18.15 9.32 13.94
N ALA A 102 -18.53 8.38 13.08
CA ALA A 102 -18.12 7.00 13.24
C ALA A 102 -16.60 6.85 13.12
N ILE A 103 -15.99 6.22 14.13
CA ILE A 103 -14.57 5.88 14.16
C ILE A 103 -14.28 4.63 13.31
N PHE A 104 -13.01 4.42 12.98
CA PHE A 104 -12.57 3.21 12.31
C PHE A 104 -12.20 2.11 13.32
N ALA A 105 -12.60 0.87 13.03
CA ALA A 105 -12.33 -0.27 13.91
C ALA A 105 -10.85 -0.69 13.97
N ASN A 106 -10.09 -0.50 12.88
CA ASN A 106 -8.66 -0.83 12.83
C ASN A 106 -7.95 -0.02 11.72
N PRO A 107 -6.60 0.08 11.77
CA PRO A 107 -5.80 0.83 10.80
C PRO A 107 -5.96 0.33 9.36
N ARG A 108 -6.08 -0.99 9.17
CA ARG A 108 -6.26 -1.62 7.86
C ARG A 108 -7.52 -1.11 7.15
N ASN A 109 -8.64 -1.10 7.86
CA ASN A 109 -9.92 -0.62 7.34
C ASN A 109 -9.91 0.89 7.13
N ALA A 110 -9.25 1.65 8.02
CA ALA A 110 -9.04 3.08 7.82
C ALA A 110 -8.26 3.36 6.54
N ALA A 111 -7.17 2.63 6.28
CA ALA A 111 -6.36 2.78 5.07
C ALA A 111 -7.19 2.48 3.82
N ALA A 112 -7.89 1.34 3.82
CA ALA A 112 -8.71 0.93 2.68
C ALA A 112 -9.85 1.92 2.39
N GLY A 113 -10.56 2.39 3.42
CA GLY A 113 -11.63 3.37 3.27
C GLY A 113 -11.12 4.74 2.84
N SER A 114 -9.95 5.15 3.35
CA SER A 114 -9.29 6.41 3.00
C SER A 114 -8.84 6.43 1.54
N LEU A 115 -8.32 5.32 1.04
CA LEU A 115 -7.83 5.24 -0.34
C LEU A 115 -8.94 5.11 -1.39
N ARG A 116 -10.18 4.82 -0.98
CA ARG A 116 -11.34 4.63 -1.88
C ARG A 116 -12.30 5.82 -1.88
N GLN A 117 -11.86 6.97 -1.41
CA GLN A 117 -12.67 8.20 -1.43
C GLN A 117 -12.88 8.67 -2.87
N LYS A 118 -14.10 9.12 -3.18
CA LYS A 118 -14.43 9.70 -4.50
C LYS A 118 -13.68 10.99 -4.76
N ASP A 119 -13.52 11.81 -3.72
CA ASP A 119 -12.76 13.05 -3.78
C ASP A 119 -11.34 12.81 -3.23
N PRO A 120 -10.29 12.91 -4.06
CA PRO A 120 -8.92 12.69 -3.64
C PRO A 120 -8.47 13.67 -2.55
N ARG A 121 -9.11 14.84 -2.42
CA ARG A 121 -8.80 15.80 -1.34
C ARG A 121 -9.11 15.23 0.04
N VAL A 122 -10.09 14.32 0.13
CA VAL A 122 -10.37 13.61 1.37
C VAL A 122 -9.25 12.62 1.67
N THR A 123 -8.70 11.93 0.67
CA THR A 123 -7.51 11.08 0.85
C THR A 123 -6.30 11.90 1.27
N ALA A 124 -6.10 13.08 0.66
CA ALA A 124 -4.98 13.96 0.95
C ALA A 124 -4.94 14.47 2.39
N SER A 125 -6.09 14.55 3.06
CA SER A 125 -6.16 14.91 4.49
C SER A 125 -5.89 13.73 5.42
N ARG A 126 -5.78 12.50 4.89
CA ARG A 126 -5.47 11.31 5.68
C ARG A 126 -3.96 11.11 5.74
N PRO A 127 -3.40 10.86 6.93
CA PRO A 127 -1.97 10.59 7.09
C PRO A 127 -1.60 9.15 6.70
N LEU A 128 -1.79 8.83 5.41
CA LEU A 128 -1.37 7.56 4.80
C LEU A 128 0.14 7.57 4.50
N SER A 129 0.73 6.37 4.54
CA SER A 129 2.11 6.04 4.14
C SER A 129 2.04 4.92 3.11
#